data_AF-A0A4Z0QZ14-F1
#
_entry.id   AF-A0A4Z0QZ14-F1
#
_cell.length_a   1.000
_cell.length_b   1.000
_cell.length_c   1.000
_cell.angle_alpha   90.00
_cell.angle_beta   90.00
_cell.angle_gamma   90.00
#
_symmetry.space_group_name_H-M   'P 1'
#
loop_
_entity.id
_entity.type
_entity.pdbx_description
1 polymer ?
#
loop_
_entity_poly.entity_id
_entity_poly.type
_entity_poly.pdbx_seq_one_letter_code
_entity_poly.pdbx_strand_id
1 'polypeptide(L)'
;MNSHKKTIDDLFISVGQVVGIYVFVIVLERALWKTQLKYEEAAMIEISEDGVSVQELFEIEQDRAVLVADEFLINIVNTLGHLVGKQLAKQLTEELDVSNIEEK
;
A
#
# COMPACT_ATOMS: atom_id res chain seq x y z
N MET A 1 -4.31 5.57 10.74
CA MET A 1 -3.01 5.95 10.16
C MET A 1 -1.83 5.09 10.61
N ASN A 2 -1.46 5.01 11.90
CA ASN A 2 -0.25 4.26 12.31
C ASN A 2 -0.25 2.80 11.85
N SER A 3 -1.40 2.13 11.91
CA SER A 3 -1.55 0.77 11.38
C SER A 3 -1.37 0.71 9.86
N HIS A 4 -1.93 1.66 9.10
CA HIS A 4 -1.86 1.64 7.62
C HIS A 4 -0.46 1.96 7.12
N LYS A 5 0.23 2.91 7.75
CA LYS A 5 1.64 3.19 7.46
C LYS A 5 2.47 1.93 7.68
N LYS A 6 2.33 1.27 8.84
CA LYS A 6 3.00 0.00 9.13
C LYS A 6 2.70 -1.04 8.03
N THR A 7 1.44 -1.20 7.64
CA THR A 7 1.05 -2.14 6.56
C THR A 7 1.67 -1.79 5.20
N ILE A 8 1.76 -0.50 4.84
CA ILE A 8 2.41 -0.06 3.59
C ILE A 8 3.92 -0.35 3.64
N ASP A 9 4.57 -0.05 4.76
CA ASP A 9 6.00 -0.31 4.97
C ASP A 9 6.29 -1.82 4.89
N ASP A 10 5.48 -2.65 5.55
CA ASP A 10 5.59 -4.12 5.55
C ASP A 10 5.38 -4.71 4.14
N LEU A 11 4.42 -4.19 3.39
CA LEU A 11 4.21 -4.51 1.98
C LEU A 11 5.43 -4.15 1.14
N PHE A 12 6.04 -2.99 1.39
CA PHE A 12 7.19 -2.51 0.64
C PHE A 12 8.40 -3.42 0.80
N ILE A 13 8.69 -3.80 2.04
CA ILE A 13 9.78 -4.71 2.34
C ILE A 13 9.51 -6.11 1.78
N SER A 14 8.35 -6.69 2.08
CA SER A 14 8.05 -8.09 1.79
C SER A 14 7.87 -8.34 0.29
N VAL A 15 7.08 -7.51 -0.39
CA VAL A 15 6.78 -7.69 -1.81
C VAL A 15 7.93 -7.20 -2.69
N GLY A 16 8.59 -6.11 -2.29
CA GLY A 16 9.75 -5.57 -3.00
C GLY A 16 10.88 -6.61 -3.12
N GLN A 17 11.09 -7.41 -2.08
CA GLN A 17 12.06 -8.51 -2.10
C GLN A 17 11.65 -9.68 -3.01
N VAL A 18 10.36 -9.98 -3.10
CA VAL A 18 9.85 -11.14 -3.85
C VAL A 18 9.67 -10.85 -5.34
N VAL A 19 9.13 -9.68 -5.69
CA VAL A 19 8.74 -9.33 -7.07
C VAL A 19 9.81 -8.47 -7.76
N GLY A 20 10.74 -7.92 -6.99
CA GLY A 20 11.75 -6.97 -7.46
C GLY A 20 11.27 -5.52 -7.34
N ILE A 21 12.14 -4.66 -6.82
CA ILE A 21 11.79 -3.29 -6.39
C ILE A 21 11.14 -2.46 -7.50
N TYR A 22 11.64 -2.54 -8.73
CA TYR A 22 11.09 -1.78 -9.87
C TYR A 22 9.66 -2.20 -10.23
N VAL A 23 9.36 -3.49 -10.19
CA VAL A 23 8.00 -3.98 -10.49
C VAL A 23 7.07 -3.58 -9.36
N PHE A 24 7.55 -3.58 -8.12
CA PHE A 24 6.77 -3.16 -6.98
C PHE A 24 6.46 -1.65 -7.00
N VAL A 25 7.43 -0.80 -7.35
CA VAL A 25 7.19 0.64 -7.55
C VAL A 25 6.11 0.87 -8.60
N ILE A 26 6.15 0.17 -9.74
CA ILE A 26 5.12 0.28 -10.79
C ILE A 26 3.72 -0.10 -10.25
N VAL A 27 3.64 -1.11 -9.39
CA VAL A 27 2.37 -1.50 -8.75
C VAL A 27 1.86 -0.39 -7.84
N LEU A 28 2.74 0.20 -7.03
CA LEU A 28 2.38 1.30 -6.14
C LEU A 28 1.95 2.54 -6.93
N GLU A 29 2.69 2.92 -7.97
CA GLU A 29 2.33 4.05 -8.85
C GLU A 29 0.96 3.82 -9.49
N ARG A 30 0.68 2.59 -9.94
CA ARG A 30 -0.62 2.23 -10.50
C ARG A 30 -1.74 2.29 -9.47
N ALA A 31 -1.47 1.89 -8.23
CA ALA A 31 -2.42 1.99 -7.13
C ALA A 31 -2.69 3.44 -6.73
N LEU A 32 -1.64 4.26 -6.67
CA LEU A 32 -1.73 5.69 -6.37
C LEU A 32 -2.55 6.41 -7.42
N TRP A 33 -2.26 6.18 -8.69
CA TRP A 33 -3.02 6.74 -9.80
C TRP A 33 -4.52 6.43 -9.69
N LYS A 34 -4.89 5.18 -9.38
CA LYS A 34 -6.31 4.80 -9.18
C LYS A 34 -6.94 5.52 -7.99
N THR A 35 -6.18 5.73 -6.92
CA THR A 35 -6.64 6.40 -5.70
C THR A 35 -6.87 7.89 -5.98
N GLN A 36 -5.98 8.53 -6.74
CA GLN A 36 -6.10 9.91 -7.20
C GLN A 36 -7.34 10.17 -8.06
N LEU A 37 -7.87 9.16 -8.76
CA LEU A 37 -9.13 9.29 -9.50
C LEU A 37 -10.35 9.48 -8.58
N LYS A 38 -10.25 9.11 -7.30
CA LYS A 38 -11.32 9.20 -6.30
C LYS A 38 -11.07 10.28 -5.25
N TYR A 39 -9.80 10.50 -4.88
CA TYR A 39 -9.39 11.41 -3.82
C TYR A 39 -8.24 12.29 -4.31
N GLU A 40 -8.48 13.59 -4.41
CA GLU A 40 -7.45 14.56 -4.81
C GLU A 40 -6.32 14.61 -3.78
N GLU A 41 -6.66 14.41 -2.50
CA GLU A 41 -5.73 14.35 -1.37
C GLU A 41 -4.70 13.22 -1.49
N ALA A 42 -4.93 12.21 -2.35
CA ALA A 42 -3.94 11.18 -2.63
C ALA A 42 -2.68 11.74 -3.32
N ALA A 43 -2.69 12.97 -3.83
CA ALA A 43 -1.49 13.66 -4.30
C ALA A 43 -0.42 13.86 -3.20
N MET A 44 -0.81 13.77 -1.92
CA MET A 44 0.06 13.86 -0.74
C MET A 44 0.81 12.55 -0.42
N ILE A 45 0.63 11.50 -1.24
CA ILE A 45 1.37 10.24 -1.13
C ILE A 45 2.53 10.28 -2.12
N GLU A 46 3.75 10.13 -1.61
CA GLU A 46 4.95 10.03 -2.45
C GLU A 46 5.43 8.59 -2.52
N ILE A 47 5.88 8.18 -3.71
CA ILE A 47 6.44 6.85 -3.96
C ILE A 47 7.87 7.02 -4.46
N SER A 48 8.77 6.21 -3.92
CA SER A 48 10.17 6.12 -4.34
C SER A 48 10.64 4.66 -4.31
N GLU A 49 11.87 4.42 -4.77
CA GLU A 49 12.51 3.11 -4.62
C GLU A 49 12.82 2.76 -3.15
N ASP A 50 12.86 3.77 -2.27
CA ASP A 50 13.16 3.60 -0.84
C ASP A 50 11.90 3.37 0.01
N GLY A 51 10.71 3.61 -0.54
CA GLY A 51 9.47 3.44 0.21
C GLY A 51 8.32 4.31 -0.29
N VAL A 52 7.24 4.29 0.50
CA VAL A 52 6.09 5.20 0.36
C VAL A 52 6.07 6.18 1.52
N SER A 53 5.98 7.47 1.22
CA SER A 53 5.74 8.51 2.22
C SER A 53 4.26 8.89 2.24
N VAL A 54 3.66 8.87 3.43
CA VAL A 54 2.29 9.34 3.70
C VAL A 54 2.28 10.49 4.70
N GLN A 55 3.41 11.19 4.86
CA GLN A 55 3.58 12.20 5.91
C GLN A 55 2.65 13.40 5.70
N GLU A 56 2.48 13.82 4.46
CA GLU A 56 1.63 14.97 4.14
C GLU A 56 0.14 14.68 4.38
N LEU A 57 -0.29 13.40 4.40
CA LEU A 57 -1.65 13.04 4.83
C LEU A 57 -1.92 13.36 6.31
N PHE A 58 -0.89 13.60 7.14
CA PHE A 58 -1.09 14.05 8.51
C PHE A 58 -1.48 15.53 8.60
N GLU A 59 -1.36 16.30 7.52
CA GLU A 59 -1.70 17.73 7.49
C GLU A 59 -3.19 17.99 7.24
N ILE A 60 -3.96 16.95 6.91
CA ILE A 60 -5.41 17.03 6.65
C ILE A 60 -6.23 16.39 7.77
N GLU A 61 -7.56 16.52 7.69
CA GLU A 61 -8.48 15.89 8.63
C GLU A 61 -8.26 14.38 8.71
N GLN A 62 -8.13 13.87 9.94
CA GLN A 62 -7.78 12.48 10.21
C GLN A 62 -8.70 11.48 9.50
N ASP A 63 -10.01 11.72 9.52
CA ASP A 63 -10.98 10.82 8.90
C ASP A 63 -10.81 10.77 7.38
N ARG A 64 -10.48 11.90 6.74
CA ARG A 64 -10.20 11.95 5.30
C ARG A 64 -8.89 11.25 4.96
N ALA A 65 -7.83 11.50 5.71
CA ALA A 65 -6.56 10.83 5.48
C ALA A 65 -6.65 9.30 5.67
N VAL A 66 -7.48 8.82 6.61
CA VAL A 66 -7.76 7.38 6.76
C VAL A 66 -8.44 6.83 5.51
N LEU A 67 -9.47 7.49 5.00
CA LEU A 67 -10.17 7.05 3.78
C LEU A 67 -9.23 6.96 2.57
N VAL A 68 -8.34 7.95 2.41
CA VAL A 68 -7.35 7.97 1.33
C VAL A 68 -6.36 6.81 1.46
N ALA A 69 -5.83 6.59 2.67
CA ALA A 69 -4.89 5.51 2.94
C ALA A 69 -5.52 4.12 2.75
N ASP A 70 -6.77 3.93 3.18
CA ASP A 70 -7.52 2.68 2.97
C ASP A 70 -7.75 2.39 1.49
N GLU A 71 -8.21 3.39 0.73
CA GLU A 71 -8.40 3.23 -0.71
C GLU A 71 -7.08 2.93 -1.42
N PHE A 72 -5.98 3.57 -1.00
CA PHE A 72 -4.65 3.28 -1.53
C PHE A 72 -4.23 1.83 -1.29
N LEU A 73 -4.38 1.33 -0.05
CA LEU A 73 -4.11 -0.07 0.30
C LEU A 73 -4.96 -1.05 -0.52
N ILE A 74 -6.25 -0.79 -0.67
CA ILE A 74 -7.15 -1.60 -1.50
C ILE A 74 -6.67 -1.63 -2.95
N ASN A 75 -6.23 -0.49 -3.49
CA ASN A 75 -5.73 -0.40 -4.85
C ASN A 75 -4.37 -1.10 -5.05
N ILE A 76 -3.51 -1.15 -4.02
CA ILE A 76 -2.28 -1.94 -4.01
C ILE A 76 -2.64 -3.43 -4.13
N VAL A 77 -3.47 -3.93 -3.22
CA VAL A 77 -3.88 -5.35 -3.19
C VAL A 77 -4.55 -5.75 -4.49
N ASN A 78 -5.45 -4.92 -5.02
CA ASN A 78 -6.10 -5.18 -6.29
C ASN A 78 -5.10 -5.21 -7.45
N THR A 79 -4.10 -4.33 -7.46
CA THR A 79 -3.12 -4.27 -8.55
C THR A 79 -2.15 -5.45 -8.48
N LEU A 80 -1.70 -5.83 -7.28
CA LEU A 80 -0.96 -7.08 -7.05
C LEU A 80 -1.79 -8.30 -7.48
N GLY A 81 -3.06 -8.38 -7.09
CA GLY A 81 -3.97 -9.46 -7.48
C GLY A 81 -4.09 -9.67 -8.99
N HIS A 82 -4.03 -8.60 -9.78
CA HIS A 82 -4.01 -8.68 -11.23
C HIS A 82 -2.65 -9.07 -11.79
N LEU A 83 -1.54 -8.66 -11.16
CA LEU A 83 -0.18 -8.90 -11.65
C LEU A 83 0.28 -10.32 -11.36
N VAL A 84 0.10 -10.79 -10.12
CA VAL A 84 0.63 -12.08 -9.66
C VAL A 84 -0.41 -13.21 -9.73
N GLY A 85 -1.68 -12.87 -10.01
CA GLY A 85 -2.80 -13.81 -9.99
C GLY A 85 -3.33 -14.09 -8.59
N LYS A 86 -4.61 -14.48 -8.49
CA LYS A 86 -5.35 -14.60 -7.22
C LYS A 86 -4.68 -15.52 -6.18
N GLN A 87 -3.94 -16.54 -6.59
CA GLN A 87 -3.28 -17.47 -5.66
C GLN A 87 -2.09 -16.85 -4.92
N LEU A 88 -1.24 -16.09 -5.62
CA LEU A 88 -0.09 -15.44 -5.01
C LEU A 88 -0.51 -14.22 -4.18
N ALA A 89 -1.54 -13.48 -4.61
CA ALA A 89 -2.12 -12.41 -3.81
C ALA A 89 -2.76 -12.92 -2.49
N LYS A 90 -3.35 -14.12 -2.53
CA LYS A 90 -3.89 -14.78 -1.33
C LYS A 90 -2.78 -15.19 -0.35
N GLN A 91 -1.67 -15.75 -0.86
CA GLN A 91 -0.50 -16.08 -0.02
C GLN A 91 0.11 -14.82 0.61
N LEU A 92 0.21 -13.73 -0.15
CA LEU A 92 0.73 -12.47 0.36
C LEU A 92 -0.19 -11.85 1.44
N THR A 93 -1.50 -11.96 1.26
CA THR A 93 -2.48 -11.51 2.27
C THR A 93 -2.39 -12.35 3.54
N GLU A 94 -2.17 -13.66 3.41
CA GLU A 94 -1.96 -14.58 4.53
C GLU A 94 -0.66 -14.29 5.29
N GLU A 95 0.45 -13.97 4.61
CA GLU A 95 1.71 -13.59 5.27
C GLU A 95 1.61 -12.26 6.04
N LEU A 96 0.87 -11.29 5.50
CA LEU A 96 0.61 -10.01 6.17
C LEU A 96 -0.31 -10.17 7.39
N ASP A 97 -1.23 -11.14 7.37
CA ASP A 97 -2.14 -11.43 8.49
C ASP A 97 -1.44 -12.23 9.61
N VAL A 98 -0.52 -13.14 9.26
CA VAL A 98 0.33 -13.87 10.24
C VAL A 98 1.22 -12.91 11.03
N SER A 99 1.72 -11.86 10.40
CA SER A 99 2.53 -10.82 11.07
C SER A 99 1.75 -10.02 12.13
N ASN A 100 0.41 -10.00 12.07
CA ASN A 100 -0.45 -9.38 13.08
C ASN A 100 -0.81 -10.33 14.25
N ILE A 101 -0.53 -11.62 14.15
CA ILE A 101 -0.84 -12.62 15.19
C ILE A 101 0.35 -12.83 16.13
N GLU A 102 1.58 -12.60 15.68
CA GLU A 102 2.80 -12.76 16.51
C GLU A 102 3.09 -11.56 17.44
N GLU A 103 2.32 -10.46 17.36
CA GLU A 103 2.41 -9.30 18.29
C GLU A 103 1.33 -9.30 19.40
N LYS A 104 0.74 -10.45 19.76
CA LYS A 104 -0.15 -10.61 20.93
C LYS A 104 0.41 -11.56 21.98
#